data_AF-A0A1G7NW10-F1
#
_entry.id   AF-A0A1G7NW10-F1
#
_cell.length_a   1.000
_cell.length_b   1.000
_cell.length_c   1.000
_cell.angle_alpha   90.00
_cell.angle_beta   90.00
_cell.angle_gamma   90.00
#
_symmetry.space_group_name_H-M   'P 1'
#
loop_
_entity.id
_entity.type
_entity.pdbx_description
1 polymer ?
#
loop_
_entity_poly.entity_id
_entity_poly.type
_entity_poly.pdbx_seq_one_letter_code
_entity_poly.pdbx_strand_id
1 'polypeptide(L)'
;MKNKLRKIRIESNEYLYAISNKYENGNSTLIIRVFLKGYKDTPLMISFFTPDDPITGNPLKTGFDLVNHTTGLTYRVNIHEPKYIKELILQGIRAGWSGKNKIGEQNGIDYLKNLRYETKSLSQLL
;
A
#
# COMPACT_ATOMS: atom_id res chain seq x y z
N MET A 1 7.91 18.83 4.05
CA MET A 1 7.03 19.18 2.90
C MET A 1 5.62 18.69 3.19
N LYS A 2 4.58 19.53 3.01
CA LYS A 2 3.18 19.07 3.09
C LYS A 2 2.97 18.02 2.00
N ASN A 3 2.67 16.77 2.37
CA ASN A 3 2.36 15.71 1.41
C ASN A 3 1.10 16.09 0.63
N LYS A 4 1.27 16.50 -0.62
CA LYS A 4 0.15 16.78 -1.53
C LYS A 4 -0.61 15.49 -1.76
N LEU A 5 -1.91 15.49 -1.45
CA LEU A 5 -2.78 14.36 -1.76
C LEU A 5 -2.79 14.14 -3.28
N ARG A 6 -2.52 12.90 -3.68
CA ARG A 6 -2.65 12.41 -5.05
C ARG A 6 -4.11 12.00 -5.29
N LYS A 7 -4.54 12.02 -6.56
CA LYS A 7 -5.91 11.66 -6.94
C LYS A 7 -5.90 10.37 -7.76
N ILE A 8 -6.92 9.55 -7.59
CA ILE A 8 -7.19 8.40 -8.46
C ILE A 8 -8.71 8.22 -8.60
N ARG A 9 -9.16 7.89 -9.81
CA ARG A 9 -10.57 7.58 -10.08
C ARG A 9 -10.69 6.07 -10.27
N ILE A 10 -11.63 5.46 -9.56
CA ILE A 10 -11.96 4.04 -9.67
C ILE A 10 -13.46 3.99 -9.85
N GLU A 11 -13.88 3.51 -11.03
CA GLU A 11 -15.28 3.56 -11.48
C GLU A 11 -15.83 5.00 -11.41
N SER A 12 -16.94 5.19 -10.71
CA SER A 12 -17.61 6.48 -10.53
C SER A 12 -17.07 7.30 -9.35
N ASN A 13 -16.16 6.74 -8.54
CA ASN A 13 -15.66 7.36 -7.32
C ASN A 13 -14.28 7.99 -7.52
N GLU A 14 -14.09 9.19 -6.97
CA GLU A 14 -12.78 9.85 -6.88
C GLU A 14 -12.21 9.66 -5.46
N TYR A 15 -10.97 9.20 -5.39
CA TYR A 15 -10.23 8.98 -4.16
C TYR A 15 -9.03 9.92 -4.08
N LEU A 16 -8.72 10.35 -2.86
CA LEU A 16 -7.52 11.11 -2.53
C LEU A 16 -6.61 10.22 -1.70
N TYR A 17 -5.30 10.21 -1.96
CA TYR A 17 -4.39 9.39 -1.17
C TYR A 17 -3.05 10.08 -0.90
N ALA A 18 -2.43 9.68 0.21
CA ALA A 18 -1.06 10.02 0.57
C ALA A 18 -0.29 8.75 0.92
N ILE A 19 1.00 8.76 0.60
CA ILE A 19 1.95 7.73 0.99
C ILE A 19 3.00 8.41 1.87
N SER A 20 3.29 7.83 3.03
CA SER A 20 4.29 8.32 3.96
C SER A 20 5.09 7.17 4.53
N ASN A 21 6.37 7.38 4.82
CA ASN A 21 7.19 6.39 5.50
C ASN A 21 7.47 6.84 6.94
N LYS A 22 7.51 5.89 7.86
CA LYS A 22 8.02 6.04 9.22
C LYS A 22 9.17 5.06 9.40
N TYR A 23 10.23 5.51 10.06
CA TYR A 23 11.40 4.70 10.40
C TYR A 23 11.51 4.63 11.92
N GLU A 24 11.61 3.41 12.46
CA GLU A 24 11.68 3.18 13.90
C GLU A 24 12.39 1.86 14.18
N ASN A 25 13.40 1.87 15.06
CA ASN A 25 14.13 0.69 15.52
C ASN A 25 14.62 -0.25 14.39
N GLY A 26 15.18 0.31 13.32
CA GLY A 26 15.67 -0.47 12.17
C GLY A 26 14.57 -1.08 11.31
N ASN A 27 13.32 -0.60 11.45
CA ASN A 27 12.19 -1.01 10.61
C ASN A 27 11.60 0.18 9.86
N SER A 28 11.15 -0.09 8.64
CA SER A 28 10.49 0.87 7.78
C SER A 28 9.02 0.52 7.63
N THR A 29 8.15 1.46 7.96
CA THR A 29 6.71 1.33 7.73
C THR A 29 6.28 2.30 6.64
N LEU A 30 5.88 1.77 5.48
CA LEU A 30 5.22 2.55 4.44
C LEU A 30 3.71 2.54 4.71
N ILE A 31 3.14 3.73 4.87
CA ILE A 31 1.74 3.95 5.24
C ILE A 31 1.03 4.64 4.08
N ILE A 32 -0.07 4.03 3.63
CA ILE A 32 -1.00 4.62 2.67
C ILE A 32 -2.24 5.07 3.43
N ARG A 33 -2.63 6.33 3.23
CA ARG A 33 -3.92 6.86 3.65
C ARG A 33 -4.75 7.15 2.43
N VAL A 34 -5.92 6.54 2.31
CA VAL A 34 -6.87 6.81 1.22
C VAL A 34 -8.16 7.37 1.79
N PHE A 35 -8.69 8.39 1.14
CA PHE A 35 -9.95 9.05 1.45
C PHE A 35 -10.87 8.99 0.23
N LEU A 36 -12.15 8.77 0.45
CA LEU A 36 -13.15 9.08 -0.56
C LEU A 36 -13.29 10.60 -0.66
N LYS A 37 -13.34 11.16 -1.87
CA LYS A 37 -13.49 12.62 -2.04
C LYS A 37 -14.75 13.10 -1.32
N GLY A 38 -14.59 14.09 -0.45
CA GLY A 38 -15.66 14.63 0.41
C GLY A 38 -15.74 14.00 1.80
N TYR A 39 -15.02 12.90 2.07
CA TYR A 39 -15.02 12.20 3.37
C TYR A 39 -13.59 12.04 3.89
N LYS A 40 -13.18 12.94 4.80
CA LYS A 40 -11.80 12.97 5.32
C LYS A 40 -11.60 12.24 6.66
N ASP A 41 -12.67 11.99 7.41
CA ASP A 41 -12.56 11.47 8.79
C ASP A 41 -12.52 9.93 8.87
N THR A 42 -12.64 9.27 7.73
CA THR A 42 -12.80 7.81 7.58
C THR A 42 -11.79 7.22 6.58
N PRO A 43 -10.47 7.48 6.74
CA PRO A 43 -9.47 6.96 5.81
C PRO A 43 -9.39 5.43 5.85
N LEU A 44 -9.13 4.84 4.70
CA LEU A 44 -8.51 3.52 4.63
C LEU A 44 -7.02 3.68 4.95
N MET A 45 -6.58 3.04 6.03
CA MET A 45 -5.19 2.99 6.47
C MET A 45 -4.60 1.63 6.08
N ILE A 46 -3.52 1.63 5.31
CA ILE A 46 -2.80 0.40 4.94
C ILE A 46 -1.31 0.59 5.24
N SER A 47 -0.71 -0.35 5.97
CA SER A 47 0.70 -0.27 6.36
C SER A 47 1.49 -1.49 5.92
N PHE A 48 2.66 -1.22 5.35
CA PHE A 48 3.64 -2.21 4.93
C PHE A 48 4.84 -2.12 5.86
N PHE A 49 4.94 -3.07 6.77
CA PHE A 49 6.07 -3.21 7.67
C PHE A 49 7.14 -4.06 6.98
N THR A 50 8.34 -3.50 6.81
CA THR A 50 9.52 -4.21 6.31
C THR A 50 10.72 -3.88 7.20
N PRO A 51 11.74 -4.74 7.27
CA PRO A 51 13.05 -4.33 7.75
C PRO A 51 13.49 -3.04 7.03
N ASP A 52 14.09 -2.11 7.77
CA ASP A 52 14.65 -0.91 7.17
C ASP A 52 16.00 -1.24 6.57
N ASP A 53 16.18 -0.88 5.31
CA ASP A 53 17.49 -0.86 4.69
C ASP A 53 18.01 0.59 4.80
N PRO A 54 19.11 0.85 5.55
CA PRO A 54 19.61 2.20 5.78
C PRO A 54 20.00 2.96 4.50
N ILE A 55 20.19 2.26 3.38
CA ILE A 55 20.68 2.81 2.11
C ILE A 55 19.51 3.06 1.15
N THR A 56 18.56 2.14 1.05
CA THR A 56 17.46 2.14 0.07
C THR A 56 16.10 2.50 0.67
N GLY A 57 15.97 2.43 2.00
CA GLY A 57 14.73 2.65 2.75
C GLY A 57 13.72 1.52 2.52
N ASN A 58 12.42 1.84 2.59
CA ASN A 58 11.39 0.84 2.33
C ASN A 58 11.51 0.32 0.88
N PRO A 59 11.68 -1.00 0.65
CA PRO A 59 11.90 -1.57 -0.68
C PRO A 59 10.73 -1.31 -1.65
N LEU A 60 9.51 -1.21 -1.11
CA LEU A 60 8.30 -0.96 -1.90
C LEU A 60 8.17 0.51 -2.37
N LYS A 61 9.09 1.39 -1.94
CA LYS A 61 9.16 2.80 -2.35
C LYS A 61 9.74 2.97 -3.74
N THR A 62 10.81 2.23 -4.05
CA THR A 62 11.55 2.30 -5.33
C THR A 62 11.25 1.11 -6.24
N GLY A 63 10.57 0.09 -5.71
CA GLY A 63 10.16 -1.09 -6.43
C GLY A 63 10.97 -2.31 -6.00
N PHE A 64 10.26 -3.39 -5.68
CA PHE A 64 10.85 -4.66 -5.29
C PHE A 64 10.34 -5.79 -6.17
N ASP A 65 11.22 -6.68 -6.62
CA ASP A 65 10.86 -7.74 -7.54
C ASP A 65 10.17 -8.88 -6.79
N LEU A 66 8.90 -9.10 -7.09
CA LEU A 66 8.07 -10.15 -6.49
C LEU A 66 7.53 -11.08 -7.57
N VAL A 67 7.62 -12.38 -7.32
CA VAL A 67 7.00 -13.41 -8.15
C VAL A 67 5.49 -13.40 -7.91
N ASN A 68 4.69 -13.39 -8.98
CA ASN A 68 3.24 -13.57 -8.89
C ASN A 68 2.88 -15.03 -9.17
N HIS A 69 2.26 -15.71 -8.21
CA HIS A 69 1.88 -17.12 -8.28
C HIS A 69 0.75 -17.42 -9.27
N THR A 70 -0.01 -16.41 -9.72
CA THR A 70 -1.04 -16.62 -10.76
C THR A 70 -0.42 -16.69 -12.15
N THR A 71 0.55 -15.81 -12.44
CA THR A 71 1.15 -15.72 -13.78
C THR A 71 2.49 -16.44 -13.89
N GLY A 72 3.13 -16.78 -12.77
CA GLY A 72 4.50 -17.31 -12.71
C GLY A 72 5.59 -16.28 -13.04
N LEU A 73 5.23 -15.00 -13.23
CA LEU A 73 6.16 -13.94 -13.65
C LEU A 73 6.60 -13.08 -12.47
N THR A 74 7.80 -12.51 -12.60
CA THR A 74 8.33 -11.50 -11.68
C THR A 74 7.87 -10.11 -12.10
N TYR A 75 7.33 -9.35 -11.14
CA TYR A 75 6.98 -7.94 -11.34
C TYR A 75 7.73 -7.08 -10.33
N ARG A 76 8.22 -5.93 -10.81
CA ARG A 76 8.73 -4.88 -9.94
C ARG A 76 7.56 -4.15 -9.28
N VAL A 77 7.31 -4.45 -8.01
CA VAL A 77 6.22 -3.89 -7.21
C VAL A 77 6.65 -2.61 -6.53
N ASN A 78 6.15 -1.48 -7.02
CA ASN A 78 6.35 -0.14 -6.45
C ASN A 78 5.00 0.46 -6.02
N ILE A 79 4.77 0.60 -4.72
CA ILE A 79 3.48 1.05 -4.17
C ILE A 79 3.13 2.49 -4.56
N HIS A 80 4.10 3.30 -5.01
CA HIS A 80 3.82 4.63 -5.55
C HIS A 80 3.17 4.62 -6.94
N GLU A 81 3.18 3.49 -7.65
CA GLU A 81 2.53 3.38 -8.95
C GLU A 81 1.00 3.29 -8.79
N PRO A 82 0.23 4.08 -9.58
CA PRO A 82 -1.24 4.11 -9.46
C PRO A 82 -1.93 2.75 -9.58
N LYS A 83 -1.35 1.80 -10.34
CA LYS A 83 -1.93 0.45 -10.51
C LYS A 83 -2.04 -0.30 -9.18
N TYR A 84 -1.03 -0.21 -8.31
CA TYR A 84 -1.10 -0.87 -7.00
C TYR A 84 -2.05 -0.13 -6.06
N ILE A 85 -2.05 1.22 -6.07
CA ILE A 85 -3.01 2.00 -5.28
C ILE A 85 -4.45 1.62 -5.61
N LYS A 86 -4.77 1.44 -6.89
CA LYS A 86 -6.08 0.94 -7.33
C LYS A 86 -6.42 -0.40 -6.69
N GLU A 87 -5.52 -1.39 -6.80
CA GLU A 87 -5.74 -2.73 -6.24
C GLU A 87 -5.92 -2.72 -4.72
N LEU A 88 -5.15 -1.90 -4.01
CA LEU A 88 -5.26 -1.78 -2.56
C LEU A 88 -6.59 -1.15 -2.14
N ILE A 89 -7.09 -0.16 -2.89
CA ILE A 89 -8.42 0.42 -2.64
C ILE A 89 -9.52 -0.62 -2.86
N LEU A 90 -9.44 -1.38 -3.96
CA LEU A 90 -10.41 -2.45 -4.25
C LEU A 90 -10.42 -3.53 -3.16
N GLN A 91 -9.25 -3.86 -2.61
CA GLN A 91 -9.18 -4.77 -1.45
C GLN A 91 -9.77 -4.17 -0.17
N GLY A 92 -9.51 -2.89 0.11
CA GLY A 92 -10.16 -2.19 1.23
C GLY A 92 -11.68 -2.22 1.13
N ILE A 93 -12.22 -2.03 -0.08
CA ILE A 93 -13.67 -2.14 -0.34
C ILE A 93 -14.17 -3.56 -0.06
N ARG A 94 -13.45 -4.58 -0.53
CA ARG A 94 -13.77 -6.00 -0.21
C ARG A 94 -13.70 -6.31 1.28
N ALA A 95 -12.83 -5.63 2.02
CA ALA A 95 -12.70 -5.72 3.47
C ALA A 95 -13.75 -4.89 4.24
N GLY A 96 -14.71 -4.27 3.55
CA GLY A 96 -15.83 -3.53 4.15
C GLY A 96 -15.62 -2.02 4.31
N TRP A 97 -14.56 -1.44 3.72
CA TRP A 97 -14.41 0.02 3.67
C TRP A 97 -15.24 0.64 2.56
N SER A 98 -16.13 1.57 2.90
CA SER A 98 -16.98 2.31 1.96
C SER A 98 -16.51 3.74 1.70
N GLY A 99 -15.42 4.18 2.34
CA GLY A 99 -15.03 5.58 2.38
C GLY A 99 -15.82 6.44 3.37
N LYS A 100 -16.98 5.96 3.84
CA LYS A 100 -17.85 6.66 4.80
C LYS A 100 -17.87 6.03 6.20
N ASN A 101 -17.20 4.90 6.38
CA ASN A 101 -17.04 4.20 7.64
C ASN A 101 -15.57 4.02 7.98
N LYS A 102 -15.28 3.84 9.28
CA LYS A 102 -13.95 3.42 9.74
C LYS A 102 -13.85 1.91 9.68
N ILE A 103 -12.70 1.42 9.26
CA ILE A 103 -12.26 0.04 9.50
C ILE A 103 -10.90 0.08 10.19
N GLY A 104 -10.45 -1.04 10.73
CA GLY A 104 -9.12 -1.15 11.32
C GLY A 104 -8.01 -0.89 10.31
N GLU A 105 -6.80 -0.62 10.79
CA GLU A 105 -5.62 -0.54 9.93
C GLU A 105 -5.35 -1.89 9.24
N GLN A 106 -5.07 -1.83 7.95
CA GLN A 106 -4.94 -3.00 7.09
C GLN A 106 -3.46 -3.36 6.90
N ASN A 107 -3.16 -4.66 6.89
CA ASN A 107 -1.82 -5.15 6.63
C ASN A 107 -1.54 -5.20 5.12
N GLY A 108 -0.63 -4.35 4.65
CA GLY A 108 -0.25 -4.26 3.25
C GLY A 108 0.44 -5.51 2.70
N ILE A 109 1.14 -6.28 3.55
CA ILE A 109 1.74 -7.56 3.14
C ILE A 109 0.66 -8.58 2.80
N ASP A 110 -0.41 -8.63 3.58
CA ASP A 110 -1.54 -9.53 3.27
C ASP A 110 -2.26 -9.11 2.00
N TYR A 111 -2.31 -7.81 1.70
CA TYR A 111 -2.86 -7.33 0.43
C TYR A 111 -2.01 -7.77 -0.77
N LEU A 112 -0.68 -7.81 -0.65
CA LEU A 112 0.20 -8.37 -1.69
C LEU A 112 0.00 -9.88 -1.85
N LYS A 113 -0.15 -10.63 -0.76
CA LYS A 113 -0.47 -12.07 -0.80
C LYS A 113 -1.81 -12.34 -1.48
N ASN A 114 -2.83 -11.50 -1.23
CA ASN A 114 -4.13 -11.60 -1.89
C ASN A 114 -4.05 -11.31 -3.40
N LEU A 115 -3.10 -10.46 -3.82
CA LEU A 115 -2.73 -10.28 -5.23
C LEU A 115 -1.82 -11.39 -5.77
N ARG A 116 -1.59 -12.43 -4.96
CA ARG A 116 -0.83 -13.64 -5.30
C ARG A 116 0.68 -13.41 -5.44
N TYR A 117 1.21 -12.35 -4.84
CA TYR A 117 2.65 -12.14 -4.77
C TYR A 117 3.30 -13.00 -3.67
N GLU A 118 4.48 -13.53 -3.96
CA GLU A 118 5.37 -14.14 -2.96
C GLU A 118 6.00 -13.06 -2.09
N THR A 119 5.64 -12.99 -0.81
CA THR A 119 6.07 -11.89 0.07
C THR A 119 7.15 -12.27 1.08
N LYS A 120 7.59 -13.55 1.15
CA LYS A 120 8.60 -13.97 2.13
C LYS A 120 9.91 -13.19 1.99
N SER A 121 10.29 -12.87 0.75
CA SER A 121 11.47 -12.07 0.45
C SER A 121 11.42 -10.66 1.04
N LEU A 122 10.22 -10.07 1.25
CA LEU A 122 10.08 -8.75 1.90
C LEU A 122 10.39 -8.78 3.39
N SER A 123 10.20 -9.94 4.05
CA SER A 123 10.51 -10.16 5.46
C SER A 123 11.93 -10.66 5.72
N GLN A 124 12.67 -11.02 4.66
CA GLN A 124 14.00 -11.63 4.72
C GLN A 124 15.10 -10.70 4.19
N LEU A 125 14.84 -9.39 4.12
CA LEU A 125 15.85 -8.40 3.75
C LEU A 125 16.84 -8.20 4.91
N LEU A 126 17.71 -9.19 5.09
CA LEU A 126 18.99 -9.17 5.82
C LEU A 126 19.96 -10.09 5.08
#